data_AF-A0A7C1N6M3-F1
#
_entry.id   AF-A0A7C1N6M3-F1
#
_cell.length_a   1.000
_cell.length_b   1.000
_cell.length_c   1.000
_cell.angle_alpha   90.00
_cell.angle_beta   90.00
_cell.angle_gamma   90.00
#
_symmetry.space_group_name_H-M   'P 1'
#
loop_
_entity.id
_entity.type
_entity.pdbx_description
1 polymer ?
#
loop_
_entity_poly.entity_id
_entity_poly.type
_entity_poly.pdbx_seq_one_letter_code
_entity_poly.pdbx_strand_id
1 'polypeptide(L)' 'MEDQQKIRDYLLDAIGEEGCGLVCEDADIIKDDEGWKLFLCGFMEPWKLGNSVSEAKDTIKELAQARFGLS' A
#
# COMPACT_ATOMS: atom_id res chain seq x y z
N MET A 1 11.27 -1.42 11.22
CA MET A 1 10.77 -2.81 11.25
C MET A 1 9.31 -2.85 11.72
N GLU A 2 8.97 -2.31 12.90
CA GLU A 2 7.58 -2.36 13.41
C GLU A 2 6.59 -1.50 12.61
N ASP A 3 6.98 -0.29 12.22
CA ASP A 3 6.14 0.63 11.44
C ASP A 3 5.81 0.10 10.04
N GLN A 4 6.80 -0.45 9.35
CA GLN A 4 6.64 -1.09 8.04
C GLN A 4 5.63 -2.24 8.12
N GLN A 5 5.71 -3.04 9.18
CA GLN A 5 4.81 -4.17 9.40
C GLN A 5 3.38 -3.69 9.70
N LYS A 6 3.21 -2.63 10.48
CA LYS A 6 1.89 -1.98 10.73
C LYS A 6 1.25 -1.44 9.44
N ILE A 7 2.06 -0.91 8.51
CA ILE A 7 1.56 -0.40 7.23
C ILE A 7 1.18 -1.57 6.32
N ARG A 8 2.02 -2.61 6.26
CA ARG A 8 1.74 -3.83 5.47
C ARG A 8 0.49 -4.55 5.94
N ASP A 9 0.32 -4.72 7.26
CA ASP A 9 -0.85 -5.36 7.85
C ASP A 9 -2.13 -4.59 7.49
N TYR A 10 -2.08 -3.26 7.60
CA TYR A 10 -3.18 -2.38 7.20
C TYR A 10 -3.49 -2.42 5.70
N LEU A 11 -2.47 -2.53 4.84
CA LEU A 11 -2.62 -2.73 3.41
C LEU A 11 -3.36 -4.03 3.09
N LEU A 12 -2.96 -5.13 3.75
CA LEU A 12 -3.57 -6.45 3.55
C LEU A 12 -5.02 -6.48 4.04
N ASP A 13 -5.31 -5.83 5.16
CA ASP A 13 -6.66 -5.63 5.70
C ASP A 13 -7.54 -4.83 4.72
N ALA A 14 -7.05 -3.66 4.28
CA ALA A 14 -7.77 -2.78 3.37
C ALA A 14 -8.04 -3.41 1.98
N ILE A 15 -7.10 -4.19 1.44
CA ILE A 15 -7.27 -4.88 0.14
C ILE A 15 -8.08 -6.18 0.30
N GLY A 16 -8.02 -6.82 1.48
CA GLY A 16 -8.70 -8.09 1.77
C GLY A 16 -10.22 -7.97 1.93
N GLU A 17 -10.73 -6.81 2.34
CA GLU A 17 -12.18 -6.57 2.52
C GLU A 17 -12.91 -6.23 1.21
N GLU A 18 -12.25 -5.59 0.24
CA GLU A 18 -12.83 -5.16 -1.04
C GLU A 18 -12.16 -5.88 -2.21
N GLY A 19 -12.34 -7.20 -2.28
CA GLY A 19 -11.70 -8.06 -3.28
C GLY A 19 -11.86 -7.58 -4.73
N CYS A 20 -10.75 -7.13 -5.32
CA CYS A 20 -10.42 -7.26 -6.73
C CYS A 20 -8.90 -7.10 -6.90
N GLY A 21 -8.16 -8.21 -7.12
CA GLY A 21 -6.73 -8.13 -7.48
C GLY A 21 -5.76 -9.04 -6.72
N LEU A 22 -6.18 -10.23 -6.33
CA LEU A 22 -5.27 -11.38 -6.20
C LEU A 22 -4.54 -11.61 -7.54
N VAL A 23 -3.44 -10.88 -7.80
CA VAL A 23 -2.42 -11.26 -8.79
C VAL A 23 -0.99 -10.92 -8.35
N CYS A 24 -0.79 -10.11 -7.30
CA CYS A 24 0.55 -9.96 -6.74
C CYS A 24 0.57 -10.27 -5.26
N GLU A 25 0.96 -11.52 -4.96
CA GLU A 25 1.45 -11.96 -3.66
C GLU A 25 2.68 -11.13 -3.18
N ASP A 26 3.21 -10.25 -4.02
CA ASP A 26 4.34 -9.33 -3.79
C ASP A 26 3.87 -7.86 -3.71
N ALA A 27 3.20 -7.48 -2.62
CA ALA A 27 3.11 -6.08 -2.21
C ALA A 27 4.20 -5.81 -1.17
N ASP A 28 5.13 -4.91 -1.49
CA ASP A 28 6.24 -4.55 -0.60
C ASP A 28 6.13 -3.09 -0.13
N ILE A 29 6.53 -2.84 1.11
CA ILE A 29 6.54 -1.50 1.70
C ILE A 29 7.99 -1.12 1.92
N ILE A 30 8.44 -0.11 1.18
CA ILE A 30 9.80 0.43 1.29
C ILE A 30 9.76 1.80 1.97
N LYS A 31 10.85 2.18 2.62
CA LYS A 31 11.05 3.51 3.20
C LYS A 31 12.32 4.10 2.64
N ASP A 32 12.18 5.23 1.97
CA ASP A 32 13.29 6.02 1.44
C ASP A 32 13.32 7.41 2.11
N ASP A 33 14.30 8.25 1.72
CA ASP A 33 14.45 9.62 2.19
C ASP A 33 13.19 10.49 1.95
N GLU A 34 12.39 10.13 0.93
CA GLU A 34 11.13 10.80 0.58
C GLU A 34 9.91 10.29 1.35
N GLY A 35 10.06 9.24 2.15
CA GLY A 35 9.00 8.62 2.95
C GLY A 35 8.72 7.15 2.61
N TRP A 36 7.58 6.67 3.10
CA TRP A 36 7.02 5.35 2.83
C TRP A 36 6.51 5.27 1.39
N LYS A 37 6.83 4.17 0.73
CA LYS A 37 6.33 3.86 -0.60
C LYS A 37 5.80 2.43 -0.67
N LEU A 38 4.76 2.24 -1.45
CA LEU A 38 4.12 0.97 -1.74
C LEU A 38 4.59 0.48 -3.11
N PHE A 39 5.23 -0.67 -3.14
CA PHE A 39 5.54 -1.37 -4.38
C PHE A 39 4.50 -2.45 -4.59
N LEU A 40 3.70 -2.31 -5.64
CA LEU A 40 2.77 -3.35 -6.07
C LEU A 40 3.41 -4.06 -7.27
N CYS A 41 3.58 -5.36 -7.17
CA CYS A 41 4.04 -6.14 -8.32
C CYS A 41 3.09 -5.90 -9.51
N GLY A 42 3.67 -5.74 -10.71
CA GLY A 42 2.93 -5.32 -11.91
C GLY A 42 2.86 -3.81 -12.14
N PHE A 43 3.15 -2.97 -11.14
CA PHE A 43 3.33 -1.53 -11.31
C PHE A 43 4.80 -1.16 -11.52
N MET A 44 5.06 -0.28 -12.48
CA MET A 44 6.43 0.11 -12.86
C MET A 44 7.10 1.05 -11.83
N GLU A 45 6.31 1.75 -11.01
CA GLU A 45 6.81 2.73 -10.04
C GLU A 45 6.19 2.55 -8.65
N PRO A 46 6.96 2.74 -7.56
CA PRO A 46 6.46 2.71 -6.20
C PRO A 46 5.57 3.92 -5.89
N TRP A 47 4.43 3.68 -5.27
CA TRP A 47 3.45 4.70 -4.93
C TRP A 47 3.80 5.34 -3.60
N LYS A 48 3.87 6.67 -3.55
CA LYS A 48 4.16 7.38 -2.31
C LYS A 48 2.97 7.27 -1.35
N LEU A 49 3.24 6.78 -0.14
CA LEU A 49 2.27 6.68 0.95
C LEU A 49 2.36 7.85 1.94
N GLY A 50 3.53 8.51 2.04
CA GLY A 50 3.73 9.65 2.95
C GLY A 50 4.93 9.47 3.87
N ASN A 51 5.18 10.40 4.80
CA ASN A 51 6.38 10.37 5.64
C ASN A 51 6.19 9.61 6.96
N SER A 52 4.94 9.49 7.40
CA SER A 52 4.57 8.87 8.66
C SER A 52 3.67 7.66 8.46
N VAL A 53 3.58 6.77 9.46
CA VAL A 53 2.67 5.61 9.43
C VAL A 53 1.20 6.05 9.27
N SER A 54 0.81 7.14 9.93
CA SER A 54 -0.55 7.66 9.85
C SER A 54 -0.90 8.14 8.44
N GLU A 55 0.00 8.89 7.80
CA GLU A 55 -0.17 9.32 6.40
C GLU A 55 -0.26 8.11 5.47
N ALA A 56 0.61 7.12 5.68
CA ALA A 56 0.62 5.92 4.86
C ALA A 56 -0.69 5.12 4.93
N LYS A 57 -1.28 5.03 6.12
CA LYS A 57 -2.59 4.38 6.30
C LYS A 57 -3.71 5.17 5.64
N ASP A 58 -3.69 6.50 5.76
CA ASP A 58 -4.71 7.36 5.12
C ASP A 58 -4.67 7.20 3.59
N THR A 59 -3.48 7.26 3.00
CA THR A 59 -3.31 7.02 1.56
C THR A 59 -3.70 5.60 1.15
N ILE A 60 -3.32 4.56 1.89
CA ILE A 60 -3.75 3.17 1.59
C ILE A 60 -5.27 3.06 1.58
N LYS A 61 -5.94 3.69 2.55
CA LYS A 61 -7.40 3.70 2.63
C LYS A 61 -8.01 4.40 1.42
N GLU A 62 -7.48 5.55 1.02
CA GLU A 62 -7.92 6.24 -0.20
C GLU A 62 -7.72 5.38 -1.45
N LEU A 63 -6.60 4.67 -1.55
CA LEU A 63 -6.31 3.77 -2.68
C LEU A 63 -7.25 2.56 -2.73
N ALA A 64 -7.60 1.99 -1.58
CA ALA A 64 -8.59 0.92 -1.48
C ALA A 64 -9.99 1.44 -1.87
N GLN A 65 -10.41 2.58 -1.32
CA GLN A 65 -11.71 3.21 -1.57
C GLN A 65 -11.87 3.75 -2.99
N ALA A 66 -10.79 4.21 -3.60
CA ALA A 66 -10.77 4.62 -5.00
C ALA A 66 -11.07 3.45 -5.94
N ARG A 67 -11.21 2.21 -5.42
CA ARG A 67 -11.14 0.94 -6.14
C ARG A 67 -9.93 1.01 -7.04
N PHE A 68 -8.75 0.60 -6.55
CA PHE A 68 -7.58 0.32 -7.39
C PHE A 68 -8.05 -0.04 -8.81
N GLY A 69 -7.96 0.94 -9.71
CA GLY A 69 -8.75 1.00 -10.94
C GLY A 69 -8.21 0.06 -11.99
N LEU A 70 -8.13 -1.23 -11.65
CA LEU A 70 -7.96 -2.34 -12.55
C LEU A 70 -9.28 -2.47 -13.32
N SER A 71 -9.44 -1.64 -14.35
CA SER A 71 -10.35 -1.95 -15.46
C SER A 71 -9.78 -3.10 -16.28
#